data_AF-Q8SUS7-F1
#
_entry.id   AF-Q8SUS7-F1
#
_cell.length_a   1.000
_cell.length_b   1.000
_cell.length_c   1.000
_cell.angle_alpha   90.00
_cell.angle_beta   90.00
_cell.angle_gamma   90.00
#
_symmetry.space_group_name_H-M   'P 1'
#
loop_
_entity.id
_entity.type
_entity.pdbx_description
1 polymer ?
#
loop_
_entity_poly.entity_id
_entity_poly.type
_entity_poly.pdbx_seq_one_letter_code
_entity_poly.pdbx_strand_id
1 'polypeptide(L)'
;MDRDSGQDFPEAQSGEFGDTGGRQKKAKAASRAERKGDLDPGTVLEISRSLKKRMQDILKKDNANNLEGRPATGKIENVEEISDILMSKALQESLLDEGILDEIKGWLEPLPDKSMPNIKIRKRLLDVLKTMKIHKEHLVTSGVGKIVYFYSINPKESKEVRASAKALVQKWTNEVFKPEGGD
;
A
#
# COMPACT_ATOMS: atom_id res chain seq x y z
N MET A 1 -51.60 -55.33 50.40
CA MET A 1 -52.09 -54.99 51.74
C MET A 1 -51.22 -53.85 52.21
N ASP A 2 -51.63 -52.60 52.35
CA ASP A 2 -52.92 -51.93 52.23
C ASP A 2 -52.68 -50.44 51.89
N ARG A 3 -53.78 -49.77 51.56
CA ARG A 3 -53.92 -48.40 51.05
C ARG A 3 -53.54 -47.31 52.06
N ASP A 4 -53.67 -46.08 51.55
CA ASP A 4 -54.10 -44.84 52.23
C ASP A 4 -52.94 -43.88 52.52
N SER A 5 -53.01 -42.56 52.36
CA SER A 5 -54.11 -41.62 52.06
C SER A 5 -53.45 -40.32 51.60
N GLY A 6 -54.10 -39.55 50.72
CA GLY A 6 -53.71 -38.16 50.48
C GLY A 6 -54.12 -37.27 51.64
N GLN A 7 -53.39 -36.16 51.84
CA GLN A 7 -53.97 -34.91 52.32
C GLN A 7 -53.03 -33.71 52.07
N ASP A 8 -53.67 -32.66 51.59
CA ASP A 8 -53.23 -31.28 51.34
C ASP A 8 -52.57 -30.56 52.51
N PHE A 9 -52.03 -29.36 52.18
CA PHE A 9 -51.89 -28.11 52.96
C PHE A 9 -50.48 -27.49 52.76
N PRO A 10 -50.27 -26.17 52.90
CA PRO A 10 -50.94 -25.05 52.23
C PRO A 10 -49.94 -23.95 51.76
N GLU A 11 -50.53 -22.91 51.15
CA GLU A 11 -50.16 -21.49 51.24
C GLU A 11 -48.94 -20.89 50.51
N ALA A 12 -49.30 -19.87 49.75
CA ALA A 12 -48.45 -18.92 49.06
C ALA A 12 -47.63 -18.08 50.04
N GLN A 13 -46.33 -17.95 49.74
CA GLN A 13 -45.51 -16.86 50.25
C GLN A 13 -45.25 -15.84 49.14
N SER A 14 -45.75 -14.64 49.39
CA SER A 14 -45.27 -13.38 48.85
C SER A 14 -43.76 -13.25 49.04
N GLY A 15 -43.04 -12.96 47.95
CA GLY A 15 -41.61 -12.66 47.96
C GLY A 15 -41.30 -11.52 46.99
N GLU A 16 -40.83 -10.43 47.56
CA GLU A 16 -40.61 -9.09 47.05
C GLU A 16 -39.84 -8.95 45.73
N PHE A 17 -40.26 -7.94 44.95
CA PHE A 17 -39.48 -7.29 43.91
C PHE A 17 -38.25 -6.59 44.53
N GLY A 18 -37.05 -7.02 44.13
CA GLY A 18 -35.78 -6.37 44.43
C GLY A 18 -34.95 -6.18 43.16
N ASP A 19 -34.91 -4.94 42.68
CA ASP A 19 -34.10 -4.41 41.60
C ASP A 19 -32.61 -4.82 41.68
N THR A 20 -32.06 -5.34 40.58
CA THR A 20 -30.60 -5.36 40.33
C THR A 20 -30.29 -5.00 38.87
N GLY A 21 -30.74 -3.82 38.43
CA GLY A 21 -30.20 -3.19 37.22
C GLY A 21 -28.79 -2.64 37.45
N GLY A 22 -27.73 -3.29 36.93
CA GLY A 22 -26.40 -2.71 37.08
C GLY A 22 -25.16 -3.44 36.61
N ARG A 23 -25.18 -4.24 35.52
CA ARG A 23 -23.92 -4.84 35.01
C ARG A 23 -23.83 -5.05 33.51
N GLN A 24 -24.27 -4.08 32.72
CA GLN A 24 -24.09 -4.13 31.25
C GLN A 24 -23.74 -2.75 30.66
N LYS A 25 -22.69 -2.09 31.16
CA LYS A 25 -22.16 -0.86 30.52
C LYS A 25 -20.64 -0.79 30.34
N LYS A 26 -19.86 -1.81 30.72
CA LYS A 26 -18.39 -1.80 30.51
C LYS A 26 -17.87 -2.66 29.34
N ALA A 27 -18.66 -3.59 28.82
CA ALA A 27 -18.22 -4.45 27.71
C ALA A 27 -18.46 -3.84 26.30
N LYS A 28 -19.29 -2.80 26.17
CA LYS A 28 -19.57 -2.14 24.87
C LYS A 28 -18.67 -0.94 24.55
N ALA A 29 -17.88 -0.47 25.52
CA ALA A 29 -16.89 0.59 25.28
C ALA A 29 -15.56 0.02 24.75
N ALA A 30 -15.17 -1.18 25.19
CA ALA A 30 -13.97 -1.86 24.70
C ALA A 30 -14.12 -2.36 23.25
N SER A 31 -15.30 -2.85 22.86
CA SER A 31 -15.53 -3.41 21.50
C SER A 31 -15.86 -2.38 20.42
N ARG A 32 -15.98 -1.09 20.78
CA ARG A 32 -16.17 0.00 19.79
C ARG A 32 -14.86 0.67 19.38
N ALA A 33 -13.78 0.47 20.12
CA ALA A 33 -12.45 0.93 19.75
C ALA A 33 -11.79 0.03 18.67
N GLU A 34 -12.25 -1.20 18.50
CA GLU A 34 -11.71 -2.19 17.55
C GLU A 34 -12.34 -2.11 16.14
N ARG A 35 -12.81 -0.93 15.72
CA ARG A 35 -13.35 -0.69 14.38
C ARG A 35 -12.73 0.53 13.70
N LYS A 36 -11.41 0.49 13.53
CA LYS A 36 -10.66 0.98 12.37
C LYS A 36 -9.21 0.53 12.54
N GLY A 37 -8.84 -0.56 11.86
CA GLY A 37 -7.49 -1.11 11.89
C GLY A 37 -6.52 -0.24 11.13
N ASP A 38 -6.15 0.90 11.71
CA ASP A 38 -4.95 1.62 11.29
C ASP A 38 -3.75 0.82 11.83
N LEU A 39 -2.86 0.40 10.94
CA LEU A 39 -1.58 -0.22 11.31
C LEU A 39 -0.84 0.74 12.24
N ASP A 40 -0.17 0.23 13.28
CA ASP A 40 0.64 1.10 14.12
C ASP A 40 1.79 1.71 13.30
N PRO A 41 2.25 2.93 13.62
CA PRO A 41 3.27 3.61 12.86
C PRO A 41 4.60 2.84 12.74
N GLY A 42 4.94 2.04 13.75
CA GLY A 42 6.16 1.21 13.74
C GLY A 42 6.07 0.11 12.68
N THR A 43 4.94 -0.59 12.62
CA THR A 43 4.67 -1.61 11.60
C THR A 43 4.63 -1.01 10.19
N VAL A 44 4.00 0.16 10.00
CA VAL A 44 3.98 0.85 8.69
C VAL A 44 5.39 1.16 8.19
N LEU A 45 6.24 1.67 9.08
CA LEU A 45 7.62 2.00 8.76
C LEU A 45 8.46 0.76 8.43
N GLU A 46 8.30 -0.31 9.21
CA GLU A 46 9.00 -1.58 8.98
C GLU A 46 8.64 -2.18 7.62
N ILE A 47 7.34 -2.23 7.29
CA ILE A 47 6.86 -2.72 5.99
C ILE A 47 7.45 -1.87 4.86
N SER A 48 7.45 -0.54 5.00
CA SER A 48 7.97 0.39 3.98
C SER A 48 9.47 0.18 3.73
N ARG A 49 10.26 0.05 4.79
CA ARG A 49 11.70 -0.25 4.71
C ARG A 49 11.98 -1.62 4.10
N SER A 50 11.22 -2.63 4.51
CA SER A 50 11.33 -3.99 4.00
C SER A 50 11.04 -4.03 2.49
N LEU A 51 9.98 -3.35 2.04
CA LEU A 51 9.64 -3.24 0.62
C LEU A 51 10.75 -2.55 -0.18
N LYS A 52 11.25 -1.40 0.32
CA LYS A 52 12.36 -0.68 -0.30
C LYS A 52 13.57 -1.58 -0.47
N LYS A 53 13.99 -2.27 0.59
CA LYS A 53 15.12 -3.21 0.56
C LYS A 53 14.87 -4.35 -0.46
N ARG A 54 13.68 -4.94 -0.47
CA ARG A 54 13.31 -5.99 -1.43
C ARG A 54 13.44 -5.50 -2.88
N MET A 55 12.96 -4.30 -3.18
CA MET A 55 13.08 -3.71 -4.51
C MET A 55 14.54 -3.48 -4.91
N GLN A 56 15.38 -3.01 -3.99
CA GLN A 56 16.81 -2.80 -4.23
C GLN A 56 17.54 -4.12 -4.51
N ASP A 57 17.25 -5.17 -3.73
CA ASP A 57 17.91 -6.47 -3.85
C ASP A 57 17.56 -7.14 -5.20
N ILE A 58 16.29 -7.08 -5.61
CA ILE A 58 15.84 -7.58 -6.92
C ILE A 58 16.51 -6.81 -8.06
N LEU A 59 16.56 -5.47 -7.98
CA LEU A 59 17.18 -4.63 -9.00
C LEU A 59 18.67 -4.97 -9.18
N LYS A 60 19.41 -5.05 -8.07
CA LYS A 60 20.84 -5.40 -8.07
C LYS A 60 21.07 -6.78 -8.68
N LYS A 61 20.27 -7.77 -8.27
CA LYS A 61 20.39 -9.15 -8.77
C LYS A 61 20.09 -9.25 -10.26
N ASP A 62 19.02 -8.63 -10.74
CA ASP A 62 18.69 -8.64 -12.16
C ASP A 62 19.75 -7.92 -13.00
N ASN A 63 20.29 -6.80 -12.52
CA ASN A 63 21.34 -6.08 -13.23
C ASN A 63 22.65 -6.89 -13.28
N ALA A 64 23.01 -7.59 -12.20
CA ALA A 64 24.15 -8.51 -12.19
C ALA A 64 23.94 -9.67 -13.17
N ASN A 65 22.78 -10.31 -13.14
CA ASN A 65 22.44 -11.38 -14.09
C ASN A 65 22.50 -10.87 -15.54
N ASN A 66 21.96 -9.68 -15.83
CA ASN A 66 22.00 -9.11 -17.18
C ASN A 66 23.44 -8.88 -17.67
N LEU A 67 24.32 -8.34 -16.82
CA LEU A 67 25.76 -8.18 -17.13
C LEU A 67 26.46 -9.52 -17.38
N GLU A 68 26.07 -10.56 -16.66
CA GLU A 68 26.61 -11.92 -16.81
C GLU A 68 25.97 -12.71 -17.97
N GLY A 69 25.03 -12.11 -18.72
CA GLY A 69 24.28 -12.80 -19.78
C GLY A 69 23.34 -13.90 -19.26
N ARG A 70 22.97 -13.84 -17.98
CA ARG A 70 22.04 -14.77 -17.32
C ARG A 70 20.62 -14.20 -17.30
N PRO A 71 19.58 -15.05 -17.19
CA PRO A 71 18.20 -14.59 -17.05
C PRO A 71 18.01 -13.66 -15.84
N ALA A 72 17.43 -12.49 -16.09
CA ALA A 72 17.14 -11.44 -15.10
C ALA A 72 15.63 -11.30 -14.92
N THR A 73 15.02 -12.29 -14.26
CA THR A 73 13.54 -12.41 -14.15
C THR A 73 12.96 -11.88 -12.84
N GLY A 74 13.78 -11.44 -11.90
CA GLY A 74 13.32 -11.04 -10.56
C GLY A 74 12.29 -9.91 -10.62
N LYS A 75 12.52 -8.88 -11.44
CA LYS A 75 11.56 -7.77 -11.58
C LYS A 75 10.22 -8.24 -12.16
N ILE A 76 10.24 -9.07 -13.22
CA ILE A 76 9.00 -9.48 -13.89
C ILE A 76 8.14 -10.42 -13.03
N GLU A 77 8.78 -11.26 -12.21
CA GLU A 77 8.11 -12.17 -11.29
C GLU A 77 7.46 -11.44 -10.11
N ASN A 78 8.05 -10.33 -9.65
CA ASN A 78 7.64 -9.66 -8.42
C ASN A 78 6.82 -8.37 -8.63
N VAL A 79 6.75 -7.83 -9.85
CA VAL A 79 6.18 -6.48 -10.07
C VAL A 79 4.70 -6.39 -9.70
N GLU A 80 3.89 -7.44 -9.87
CA GLU A 80 2.46 -7.39 -9.54
C GLU A 80 2.24 -7.20 -8.05
N GLU A 81 2.81 -8.10 -7.25
CA GLU A 81 2.73 -8.10 -5.79
C GLU A 81 3.32 -6.82 -5.20
N ILE A 82 4.52 -6.42 -5.64
CA ILE A 82 5.16 -5.18 -5.16
C ILE A 82 4.27 -3.97 -5.48
N SER A 83 3.66 -3.94 -6.65
CA SER A 83 2.79 -2.81 -7.03
C SER A 83 1.52 -2.74 -6.19
N ASP A 84 0.94 -3.87 -5.80
CA ASP A 84 -0.21 -3.88 -4.88
C ASP A 84 0.16 -3.26 -3.52
N ILE A 85 1.37 -3.54 -3.01
CA ILE A 85 1.88 -2.94 -1.78
C ILE A 85 2.13 -1.43 -1.97
N LEU A 86 2.75 -1.02 -3.08
CA LEU A 86 3.02 0.39 -3.41
C LEU A 86 1.74 1.23 -3.53
N MET A 87 0.62 0.61 -3.93
CA MET A 87 -0.69 1.26 -4.03
C MET A 87 -1.46 1.31 -2.70
N SER A 88 -0.95 0.69 -1.63
CA SER A 88 -1.59 0.72 -0.32
C SER A 88 -1.60 2.13 0.26
N LYS A 89 -2.80 2.72 0.39
CA LYS A 89 -2.99 4.07 0.95
C LYS A 89 -2.41 4.22 2.36
N ALA A 90 -2.44 3.16 3.16
CA ALA A 90 -1.91 3.16 4.51
C ALA A 90 -0.37 3.26 4.55
N LEU A 91 0.31 2.86 3.47
CA LEU A 91 1.77 2.85 3.38
C LEU A 91 2.32 4.04 2.58
N GLN A 92 1.49 4.72 1.77
CA GLN A 92 1.99 5.69 0.78
C GLN A 92 2.86 6.80 1.37
N GLU A 93 2.47 7.39 2.50
CA GLU A 93 3.24 8.46 3.14
C GLU A 93 4.61 7.96 3.61
N SER A 94 4.63 6.87 4.39
CA SER A 94 5.88 6.26 4.85
C SER A 94 6.77 5.76 3.71
N LEU A 95 6.19 5.25 2.63
CA LEU A 95 6.93 4.85 1.42
C LEU A 95 7.60 6.05 0.74
N LEU A 96 6.91 7.18 0.64
CA LEU A 96 7.46 8.40 0.06
C LEU A 96 8.58 8.97 0.94
N ASP A 97 8.38 9.00 2.26
CA ASP A 97 9.38 9.47 3.24
C ASP A 97 10.65 8.62 3.23
N GLU A 98 10.51 7.30 3.09
CA GLU A 98 11.65 6.38 2.96
C GLU A 98 12.25 6.40 1.53
N GLY A 99 11.75 7.24 0.63
CA GLY A 99 12.33 7.49 -0.69
C GLY A 99 12.11 6.36 -1.69
N ILE A 100 10.97 5.65 -1.65
CA ILE A 100 10.67 4.51 -2.55
C ILE A 100 10.74 4.86 -4.04
N LEU A 101 10.62 6.15 -4.39
CA LEU A 101 10.67 6.61 -5.78
C LEU A 101 12.04 6.38 -6.43
N ASP A 102 13.12 6.28 -5.64
CA ASP A 102 14.43 5.90 -6.15
C ASP A 102 14.45 4.47 -6.67
N GLU A 103 13.79 3.57 -5.96
CA GLU A 103 13.64 2.17 -6.37
C GLU A 103 12.74 2.05 -7.60
N ILE A 104 11.61 2.76 -7.64
CA ILE A 104 10.73 2.79 -8.82
C ILE A 104 11.49 3.33 -10.05
N LYS A 105 12.28 4.40 -9.88
CA LYS A 105 13.14 4.95 -10.93
C LYS A 105 14.10 3.88 -11.45
N GLY A 106 14.86 3.23 -10.57
CA GLY A 106 15.83 2.21 -10.97
C GLY A 106 15.20 1.00 -11.68
N TRP A 107 13.96 0.62 -11.31
CA TRP A 107 13.21 -0.43 -12.00
C TRP A 107 12.73 -0.03 -13.41
N LEU A 108 12.61 1.27 -13.67
CA LEU A 108 12.18 1.86 -14.94
C LEU A 108 13.35 2.26 -15.84
N GLU A 109 14.56 2.40 -15.30
CA GLU A 109 15.77 2.74 -16.05
C GLU A 109 16.21 1.60 -16.99
N PRO A 110 16.95 1.92 -18.07
CA PRO A 110 17.54 0.90 -18.94
C PRO A 110 18.42 -0.07 -18.16
N LEU A 111 18.40 -1.34 -18.59
CA LEU A 111 19.30 -2.38 -18.08
C LEU A 111 20.75 -2.08 -18.49
N PRO A 112 21.74 -2.75 -17.86
CA PRO A 112 23.14 -2.56 -18.22
C PRO A 112 23.48 -2.78 -19.71
N ASP A 113 22.77 -3.69 -20.39
CA ASP A 113 22.85 -3.92 -21.84
C ASP A 113 22.12 -2.86 -22.69
N LYS A 114 21.58 -1.79 -22.07
CA LYS A 114 20.80 -0.69 -22.65
C LYS A 114 19.40 -1.10 -23.13
N SER A 115 18.97 -2.33 -22.89
CA SER A 115 17.59 -2.73 -23.14
C SER A 115 16.65 -2.09 -22.12
N MET A 116 15.37 -1.94 -22.47
CA MET A 116 14.36 -1.44 -21.54
C MET A 116 13.80 -2.59 -20.70
N PRO A 117 13.43 -2.36 -19.43
CA PRO A 117 12.75 -3.36 -18.62
C PRO A 117 11.45 -3.81 -19.30
N ASN A 118 11.03 -5.04 -19.06
CA ASN A 118 9.87 -5.65 -19.72
C ASN A 118 8.63 -4.73 -19.68
N ILE A 119 7.86 -4.67 -20.78
CA ILE A 119 6.71 -3.76 -20.93
C ILE A 119 5.68 -3.88 -19.80
N LYS A 120 5.51 -5.08 -19.22
CA LYS A 120 4.63 -5.30 -18.07
C LYS A 120 5.08 -4.48 -16.85
N ILE A 121 6.39 -4.48 -16.57
CA ILE A 121 6.99 -3.68 -15.49
C ILE A 121 6.72 -2.20 -15.73
N ARG A 122 6.96 -1.74 -16.97
CA ARG A 122 6.79 -0.33 -17.35
C ARG A 122 5.35 0.15 -17.15
N LYS A 123 4.39 -0.60 -17.68
CA LYS A 123 2.96 -0.29 -17.54
C LYS A 123 2.54 -0.23 -16.07
N ARG A 124 2.91 -1.25 -15.30
CA ARG A 124 2.49 -1.39 -13.91
C ARG A 124 3.07 -0.27 -13.03
N LEU A 125 4.36 0.04 -13.16
CA LEU A 125 4.98 1.09 -12.34
C LEU A 125 4.53 2.49 -12.74
N LEU A 126 4.22 2.77 -14.01
CA LEU A 126 3.60 4.03 -14.40
C LEU A 126 2.19 4.17 -13.82
N ASP A 127 1.43 3.08 -13.71
CA ASP A 127 0.11 3.09 -13.06
C ASP A 127 0.24 3.36 -11.55
N VAL A 128 1.19 2.70 -10.87
CA VAL A 128 1.52 2.99 -9.46
C VAL A 128 1.82 4.49 -9.28
N LEU A 129 2.74 5.05 -10.07
CA LEU A 129 3.11 6.47 -10.00
C LEU A 129 1.92 7.41 -10.23
N LYS A 130 0.93 6.99 -11.02
CA LYS A 130 -0.29 7.77 -11.26
C LYS A 130 -1.19 7.83 -10.03
N THR A 131 -1.25 6.76 -9.24
CA THR A 131 -2.08 6.65 -8.03
C THR A 131 -1.47 7.33 -6.81
N MET A 132 -0.14 7.42 -6.73
CA MET A 132 0.56 8.02 -5.59
C MET A 132 0.37 9.55 -5.52
N LYS A 133 0.30 10.07 -4.30
CA LYS A 133 0.32 11.51 -3.99
C LYS A 133 1.75 12.04 -3.96
N ILE A 134 2.34 12.20 -5.14
CA ILE A 134 3.73 12.65 -5.29
C ILE A 134 3.76 14.18 -5.36
N HIS A 135 4.50 14.81 -4.44
CA HIS A 135 4.74 16.25 -4.37
C HIS A 135 6.07 16.63 -5.03
N LYS A 136 6.31 17.94 -5.18
CA LYS A 136 7.48 18.51 -5.87
C LYS A 136 8.80 18.02 -5.26
N GLU A 137 8.87 17.97 -3.95
CA GLU A 137 10.05 17.59 -3.18
C GLU A 137 10.45 16.15 -3.51
N HIS A 138 9.48 15.23 -3.53
CA HIS A 138 9.67 13.83 -3.89
C HIS A 138 10.22 13.67 -5.32
N LEU A 139 9.77 14.50 -6.28
CA LEU A 139 10.26 14.48 -7.65
C LEU A 139 11.69 14.99 -7.77
N VAL A 140 12.02 16.05 -7.03
CA VAL A 140 13.34 16.66 -7.01
C VAL A 140 14.37 15.72 -6.39
N THR A 141 14.07 15.14 -5.22
CA THR A 141 14.98 14.26 -4.49
C THR A 141 15.22 12.95 -5.24
N SER A 142 14.15 12.31 -5.72
CA SER A 142 14.30 11.02 -6.43
C SER A 142 14.76 11.15 -7.87
N GLY A 143 14.44 12.26 -8.55
CA GLY A 143 14.69 12.41 -9.98
C GLY A 143 13.86 11.48 -10.88
N VAL A 144 12.82 10.80 -10.36
CA VAL A 144 11.95 9.88 -11.12
C VAL A 144 11.28 10.55 -12.32
N GLY A 145 11.05 11.86 -12.25
CA GLY A 145 10.51 12.64 -13.37
C GLY A 145 11.36 12.55 -14.65
N LYS A 146 12.69 12.39 -14.53
CA LYS A 146 13.60 12.29 -15.68
C LYS A 146 13.35 11.02 -16.50
N ILE A 147 13.23 9.87 -15.83
CA ILE A 147 13.00 8.60 -16.52
C ILE A 147 11.59 8.54 -17.10
N VAL A 148 10.58 9.07 -16.39
CA VAL A 148 9.20 9.17 -16.93
C VAL A 148 9.15 10.12 -18.14
N TYR A 149 9.86 11.24 -18.11
CA TYR A 149 9.99 12.11 -19.27
C TYR A 149 10.62 11.39 -20.47
N PHE A 150 11.69 10.62 -20.26
CA PHE A 150 12.29 9.79 -21.30
C PHE A 150 11.27 8.84 -21.96
N TYR A 151 10.44 8.15 -21.16
CA TYR A 151 9.35 7.31 -21.70
C TYR A 151 8.34 8.09 -22.54
N SER A 152 8.06 9.34 -22.19
CA SER A 152 7.09 10.18 -22.89
C SER A 152 7.54 10.60 -24.30
N ILE A 153 8.86 10.61 -24.55
CA ILE A 153 9.46 11.02 -25.83
C ILE A 153 10.12 9.88 -26.60
N ASN A 154 10.34 8.72 -25.98
CA ASN A 154 11.04 7.59 -26.61
C ASN A 154 10.28 7.09 -27.86
N PRO A 155 10.86 7.20 -29.08
CA PRO A 155 10.19 6.76 -30.30
C PRO A 155 9.96 5.24 -30.34
N LYS A 156 10.82 4.46 -29.68
CA LYS A 156 10.78 2.99 -29.63
C LYS A 156 9.78 2.43 -28.60
N GLU A 157 9.15 3.28 -27.80
CA GLU A 157 8.18 2.84 -26.80
C GLU A 157 6.80 2.58 -27.43
N SER A 158 6.00 1.71 -26.82
CA SER A 158 4.60 1.52 -27.19
C SER A 158 3.78 2.82 -27.04
N LYS A 159 2.75 2.99 -27.87
CA LYS A 159 1.88 4.18 -27.83
C LYS A 159 1.22 4.36 -26.46
N GLU A 160 0.80 3.26 -25.85
CA GLU A 160 0.12 3.23 -24.54
C GLU A 160 1.04 3.69 -23.40
N VAL A 161 2.24 3.11 -23.27
CA VAL A 161 3.21 3.51 -22.22
C VAL A 161 3.61 4.97 -22.40
N ARG A 162 3.84 5.40 -23.64
CA ARG A 162 4.18 6.79 -23.96
C ARG A 162 3.06 7.78 -23.58
N ALA A 163 1.80 7.43 -23.85
CA ALA A 163 0.65 8.24 -23.48
C ALA A 163 0.52 8.34 -21.95
N SER A 164 0.66 7.22 -21.23
CA SER A 164 0.65 7.21 -19.76
C SER A 164 1.77 8.08 -19.17
N ALA A 165 2.99 7.98 -19.71
CA ALA A 165 4.11 8.81 -19.30
C ALA A 165 3.88 10.31 -19.58
N LYS A 166 3.32 10.66 -20.74
CA LYS A 166 2.95 12.05 -21.05
C LYS A 166 1.93 12.62 -20.06
N ALA A 167 0.90 11.85 -19.71
CA ALA A 167 -0.09 12.27 -18.72
C ALA A 167 0.53 12.49 -17.33
N LEU A 168 1.47 11.64 -16.92
CA LEU A 168 2.23 11.82 -15.67
C LEU A 168 3.09 13.08 -15.69
N VAL A 169 3.83 13.32 -16.77
CA VAL A 169 4.64 14.55 -16.93
C VAL A 169 3.75 15.79 -16.81
N GLN A 170 2.58 15.80 -17.46
CA GLN A 170 1.63 16.91 -17.37
C GLN A 170 1.08 17.08 -15.94
N LYS A 171 0.67 15.98 -15.29
CA LYS A 171 0.19 15.98 -13.90
C LYS A 171 1.23 16.62 -12.99
N TRP A 172 2.47 16.15 -13.05
CA TRP A 172 3.55 16.64 -12.18
C TRP A 172 4.01 18.05 -12.51
N THR A 173 3.99 18.44 -13.79
CA THR A 173 4.23 19.83 -14.19
C THR A 173 3.23 20.75 -13.50
N ASN A 174 1.94 20.40 -13.53
CA ASN A 174 0.90 21.19 -12.86
C ASN A 174 1.10 21.24 -11.34
N GLU A 175 1.50 20.14 -10.69
CA GLU A 175 1.79 20.14 -9.25
C GLU A 175 3.00 21.02 -8.89
N VAL A 176 4.01 21.09 -9.75
CA VAL A 176 5.21 21.93 -9.52
C VAL A 176 4.92 23.42 -9.69
N PHE A 177 4.02 23.79 -10.61
CA PHE A 177 3.69 25.19 -10.93
C PHE A 177 2.42 25.71 -10.26
N LYS A 178 1.74 24.90 -9.43
CA LYS A 178 0.65 25.41 -8.58
C LYS A 178 1.25 26.42 -7.58
N PRO A 179 0.75 27.66 -7.55
CA PRO A 179 1.20 28.64 -6.56
C PRO A 179 0.85 28.14 -5.15
N GLU A 180 1.80 28.20 -4.22
CA GLU A 180 1.55 28.00 -2.80
C GLU A 180 0.72 29.19 -2.29
N GLY A 181 -0.60 29.02 -2.22
CA GLY A 181 -1.51 30.05 -1.72
C GLY A 181 -2.34 30.72 -2.82
N GLY A 182 -3.50 30.12 -3.10
CA GLY A 182 -4.69 30.86 -3.52
C GLY A 182 -5.76 30.54 -2.48
N ASP A 183 -6.07 31.53 -1.65
CA ASP A 183 -7.10 31.54 -0.59
C ASP A 183 -8.45 30.96 -1.07
#